data_AF-A0AA47P668-F1
#
_entry.id   AF-A0AA47P668-F1
#
_cell.length_a   1.000
_cell.length_b   1.000
_cell.length_c   1.000
_cell.angle_alpha   90.00
_cell.angle_beta   90.00
_cell.angle_gamma   90.00
#
_symmetry.space_group_name_H-M   'P 1'
#
loop_
_entity.id
_entity.type
_entity.pdbx_description
1 polymer ?
#
loop_
_entity_poly.entity_id
_entity_poly.type
_entity_poly.pdbx_seq_one_letter_code
_entity_poly.pdbx_strand_id
1 'polypeptide(L)'
;MANKVQVLYDFTAEPGNNELSVKEGESVTVTNQNIGGGWIEVQNTRGEVGLVPEDYIELGKSSPLSGAGTTTAPPSVGNVAAAPPDLSFFDAFAPASAPAQSQVDAGELSPQPDTPDTPYFPHEQRWRRPMVRVEHRRHGGFVQQLGVQTRGHADGEERCPLTPGDPVAQGHPQAYQGPDIYPYPYLVDTAAEYDEWDDEWDDVKSSGGYPEVESGEGGALQRGGAQGTTMKISLNKFPGFSKSGPELYLLAKQLIKGKEKLSIYMGEVGPVWSYPETQLDCVVADPKKGSKMYGLKSYIEYQVTPNTTNRPVNHRYKHFDWLYERLLDKLGSAIPIPSLPDKQVTGRFEEEFIKMRMERLQGWMTRMCRHPVVSSSEVFQLFLTYKDEKDWKTGKRKAEKDETVGVMIFSTIEPEAPDLDPIEVEQKCEQFSRFTKAMDDGVKEILTVGQEHWKRCTGPLPKEYQRIGKAFQNLSSVFTSSGYQGESTLTDAMTAAGKTYEEIAEMVAEQPRKDLHFLMETNNEYKGLLGCFPDTIAVHKAGIEKVKEGDKLVATSKITPQEKVTMAKRVSTMSYTLQAEMNHFHSNRIYDYNRVMQLYLEEQAKFYETIAEKLRQAHSQFTTM
;
A
#
# COMPACT_ATOMS: atom_id res chain seq x y z
N MET A 1 -7.58 40.32 33.99
CA MET A 1 -8.99 40.75 34.07
C MET A 1 -9.83 39.63 33.50
N ALA A 2 -11.10 39.51 33.91
CA ALA A 2 -11.98 38.48 33.36
C ALA A 2 -12.46 38.92 31.96
N ASN A 3 -12.10 38.18 30.92
CA ASN A 3 -12.43 38.53 29.54
C ASN A 3 -13.90 38.18 29.26
N LYS A 4 -14.78 39.18 29.39
CA LYS A 4 -16.15 39.08 28.92
C LYS A 4 -16.19 39.20 27.40
N VAL A 5 -16.96 38.31 26.77
CA VAL A 5 -17.15 38.20 25.33
C VAL A 5 -18.64 38.07 25.04
N GLN A 6 -19.06 38.47 23.86
CA GLN A 6 -20.45 38.35 23.41
C GLN A 6 -20.58 37.16 22.47
N VAL A 7 -21.61 36.35 22.68
CA VAL A 7 -21.97 35.21 21.83
C VAL A 7 -22.60 35.72 20.52
N LEU A 8 -22.13 35.21 19.39
CA LEU A 8 -22.50 35.64 18.04
C LEU A 8 -23.64 34.79 17.43
N TYR A 9 -23.83 33.55 17.88
CA TYR A 9 -24.81 32.61 17.36
C TYR A 9 -25.37 31.72 18.48
N ASP A 10 -26.64 31.29 18.37
CA ASP A 10 -27.22 30.28 19.26
C ASP A 10 -26.43 28.95 19.16
N PHE A 11 -26.02 28.40 20.31
CA PHE A 11 -25.37 27.09 20.43
C PHE A 11 -26.06 26.28 21.52
N THR A 12 -26.34 25.00 21.25
CA THR A 12 -27.02 24.08 22.17
C THR A 12 -26.10 22.91 22.46
N ALA A 13 -25.75 22.74 23.74
CA ALA A 13 -24.85 21.70 24.22
C ALA A 13 -25.45 20.29 24.11
N GLU A 14 -24.65 19.32 23.71
CA GLU A 14 -25.02 17.92 23.73
C GLU A 14 -24.93 17.29 25.14
N PRO A 15 -25.90 16.45 25.56
CA PRO A 15 -25.92 15.84 26.90
C PRO A 15 -24.78 14.84 27.15
N GLY A 16 -23.63 15.34 27.61
CA GLY A 16 -22.50 14.53 28.09
C GLY A 16 -21.11 15.12 27.83
N ASN A 17 -21.01 16.07 26.90
CA ASN A 17 -19.72 16.52 26.33
C ASN A 17 -19.04 17.69 27.08
N ASN A 18 -19.54 18.10 28.25
CA ASN A 18 -19.14 19.33 28.98
C ASN A 18 -19.29 20.64 28.17
N GLU A 19 -20.17 20.64 27.16
CA GLU A 19 -20.55 21.82 26.39
C GLU A 19 -21.52 22.73 27.16
N LEU A 20 -21.64 24.02 26.77
CA LEU A 20 -22.53 24.98 27.40
C LEU A 20 -23.51 25.64 26.41
N SER A 21 -24.81 25.43 26.62
CA SER A 21 -25.85 26.10 25.82
C SER A 21 -25.86 27.61 26.07
N VAL A 22 -25.69 28.38 25.00
CA VAL A 22 -25.61 29.85 24.97
C VAL A 22 -26.44 30.41 23.82
N LYS A 23 -26.87 31.68 23.94
CA LYS A 23 -27.67 32.34 22.90
C LYS A 23 -26.97 33.54 22.28
N GLU A 24 -27.32 33.86 21.04
CA GLU A 24 -26.88 35.08 20.36
C GLU A 24 -27.17 36.32 21.24
N GLY A 25 -26.15 37.13 21.47
CA GLY A 25 -26.19 38.28 22.38
C GLY A 25 -25.96 37.98 23.86
N GLU A 26 -25.85 36.71 24.30
CA GLU A 26 -25.47 36.40 25.68
C GLU A 26 -24.01 36.85 25.96
N SER A 27 -23.79 37.44 27.14
CA SER A 27 -22.45 37.84 27.59
C SER A 27 -21.86 36.77 28.48
N VAL A 28 -20.86 36.05 27.98
CA VAL A 28 -20.14 35.00 28.72
C VAL A 28 -18.73 35.46 29.11
N THR A 29 -18.11 34.78 30.06
CA THR A 29 -16.77 35.10 30.58
C THR A 29 -15.82 33.96 30.27
N VAL A 30 -14.76 34.23 29.52
CA VAL A 30 -13.77 33.21 29.16
C VAL A 30 -13.00 32.76 30.40
N THR A 31 -12.98 31.46 30.66
CA THR A 31 -12.24 30.83 31.75
C THR A 31 -10.95 30.14 31.26
N ASN A 32 -10.96 29.51 30.08
CA ASN A 32 -9.76 28.91 29.47
C ASN A 32 -9.78 29.01 27.94
N GLN A 33 -8.66 29.48 27.35
CA GLN A 33 -8.46 29.62 25.91
C GLN A 33 -7.63 28.50 25.28
N ASN A 34 -6.94 27.69 26.09
CA ASN A 34 -5.95 26.72 25.62
C ASN A 34 -6.52 25.28 25.56
N ILE A 35 -7.80 25.13 25.19
CA ILE A 35 -8.45 23.82 25.02
C ILE A 35 -7.98 23.15 23.71
N GLY A 36 -7.79 23.96 22.65
CA GLY A 36 -7.42 23.49 21.32
C GLY A 36 -8.63 23.02 20.50
N GLY A 37 -8.39 22.58 19.27
CA GLY A 37 -9.42 22.03 18.38
C GLY A 37 -10.51 23.01 17.91
N GLY A 38 -10.39 24.32 18.19
CA GLY A 38 -11.41 25.33 17.88
C GLY A 38 -12.48 25.50 18.98
N TRP A 39 -12.22 25.05 20.20
CA TRP A 39 -13.12 25.18 21.35
C TRP A 39 -12.54 26.11 22.41
N ILE A 40 -13.43 26.79 23.14
CA ILE A 40 -13.11 27.69 24.26
C ILE A 40 -13.99 27.39 25.47
N GLU A 41 -13.42 27.44 26.67
CA GLU A 41 -14.16 27.27 27.92
C GLU A 41 -14.67 28.63 28.41
N VAL A 42 -15.98 28.70 28.66
CA VAL A 42 -16.66 29.93 29.08
C VAL A 42 -17.61 29.67 30.25
N GLN A 43 -17.75 30.67 31.11
CA GLN A 43 -18.75 30.75 32.17
C GLN A 43 -19.86 31.73 31.78
N ASN A 44 -21.12 31.29 31.82
CA ASN A 44 -22.26 32.15 31.49
C ASN A 44 -22.75 32.98 32.69
N THR A 45 -23.81 33.78 32.46
CA THR A 45 -24.41 34.65 33.49
C THR A 45 -25.05 33.91 34.66
N ARG A 46 -25.32 32.61 34.50
CA ARG A 46 -25.91 31.71 35.52
C ARG A 46 -24.83 31.05 36.39
N GLY A 47 -23.56 31.21 36.04
CA GLY A 47 -22.41 30.59 36.72
C GLY A 47 -22.05 29.19 36.22
N GLU A 48 -22.79 28.67 35.24
CA GLU A 48 -22.50 27.40 34.58
C GLU A 48 -21.26 27.57 33.69
N VAL A 49 -20.38 26.55 33.66
CA VAL A 49 -19.13 26.53 32.88
C VAL A 49 -19.18 25.38 31.89
N GLY A 50 -18.71 25.60 30.66
CA GLY A 50 -18.53 24.54 29.67
C GLY A 50 -17.94 25.06 28.36
N LEU A 51 -17.84 24.17 27.38
CA LEU A 51 -17.25 24.43 26.07
C LEU A 51 -18.26 25.05 25.09
N VAL A 52 -17.77 26.01 24.30
CA VAL A 52 -18.46 26.63 23.16
C VAL A 52 -17.44 26.73 22.01
N PRO A 53 -17.83 26.70 20.72
CA PRO A 53 -16.88 26.90 19.63
C PRO A 53 -16.25 28.30 19.66
N GLU A 54 -14.97 28.41 19.32
CA GLU A 54 -14.22 29.69 19.38
C GLU A 54 -14.81 30.76 18.43
N ASP A 55 -15.24 30.36 17.23
CA ASP A 55 -15.86 31.25 16.24
C ASP A 55 -17.28 31.73 16.63
N TYR A 56 -17.87 31.19 17.72
CA TYR A 56 -19.22 31.57 18.19
C TYR A 56 -19.20 32.73 19.20
N ILE A 57 -18.04 33.32 19.51
CA ILE A 57 -17.89 34.46 20.42
C ILE A 57 -16.97 35.55 19.84
N GLU A 58 -17.26 36.82 20.13
CA GLU A 58 -16.34 37.91 19.78
C GLU A 58 -15.39 38.28 20.92
N LEU A 59 -14.10 37.92 20.76
CA LEU A 59 -12.99 38.43 21.55
C LEU A 59 -12.60 39.83 21.05
N GLY A 60 -12.98 40.86 21.82
CA GLY A 60 -12.72 42.27 21.49
C GLY A 60 -11.24 42.59 21.30
N LYS A 61 -10.82 42.79 20.04
CA LYS A 61 -9.42 43.02 19.65
C LYS A 61 -8.94 44.42 20.05
N SER A 62 -7.88 44.50 20.86
CA SER A 62 -7.14 45.74 21.09
C SER A 62 -6.34 46.14 19.84
N SER A 63 -6.36 47.43 19.50
CA SER A 63 -5.83 47.92 18.22
C SER A 63 -4.30 48.10 18.22
N PRO A 64 -3.59 47.73 17.13
CA PRO A 64 -2.14 47.94 17.01
C PRO A 64 -1.79 49.39 16.61
N LEU A 65 -0.65 49.90 17.08
CA LEU A 65 -0.04 51.15 16.57
C LEU A 65 1.00 50.88 15.47
N SER A 66 1.09 51.80 14.52
CA SER A 66 2.06 51.76 13.41
C SER A 66 3.48 52.17 13.85
N GLY A 67 4.51 51.63 13.18
CA GLY A 67 5.90 52.05 13.38
C GLY A 67 6.84 51.67 12.22
N ALA A 68 7.21 52.68 11.42
CA ALA A 68 8.37 52.77 10.51
C ALA A 68 8.81 51.55 9.65
N GLY A 69 8.91 51.74 8.33
CA GLY A 69 9.58 50.82 7.41
C GLY A 69 11.00 51.26 7.04
N THR A 70 11.69 50.42 6.25
CA THR A 70 12.92 50.80 5.51
C THR A 70 12.88 50.22 4.10
N THR A 71 13.57 50.88 3.17
CA THR A 71 13.48 50.62 1.72
C THR A 71 14.75 49.96 1.17
N THR A 72 14.57 48.97 0.29
CA THR A 72 15.54 48.62 -0.76
C THR A 72 14.82 48.10 -1.99
N ALA A 73 15.38 48.37 -3.17
CA ALA A 73 14.92 47.92 -4.48
C ALA A 73 16.08 47.22 -5.23
N PRO A 74 15.85 46.45 -6.31
CA PRO A 74 16.66 45.27 -6.60
C PRO A 74 17.85 45.51 -7.55
N PRO A 75 18.89 44.64 -7.50
CA PRO A 75 19.74 44.36 -8.64
C PRO A 75 19.04 43.41 -9.63
N SER A 76 19.39 43.48 -10.92
CA SER A 76 18.80 42.66 -11.99
C SER A 76 19.86 41.83 -12.73
N VAL A 77 19.43 40.67 -13.24
CA VAL A 77 20.09 39.74 -14.18
C VAL A 77 21.56 39.38 -13.95
N GLY A 78 21.77 38.13 -13.50
CA GLY A 78 22.96 37.34 -13.83
C GLY A 78 22.51 35.98 -14.37
N ASN A 79 22.82 35.65 -15.63
CA ASN A 79 22.49 34.35 -16.19
C ASN A 79 23.35 33.25 -15.55
N VAL A 80 22.69 32.31 -14.86
CA VAL A 80 23.25 31.01 -14.54
C VAL A 80 22.28 29.98 -15.11
N ALA A 81 22.78 29.10 -15.99
CA ALA A 81 21.97 28.00 -16.50
C ALA A 81 21.67 27.03 -15.36
N ALA A 82 20.40 26.84 -15.03
CA ALA A 82 20.00 25.82 -14.06
C ALA A 82 20.34 24.44 -14.64
N ALA A 83 21.27 23.74 -13.99
CA ALA A 83 21.49 22.32 -14.24
C ALA A 83 20.21 21.54 -13.91
N PRO A 84 19.91 20.42 -14.61
CA PRO A 84 18.81 19.56 -14.23
C PRO A 84 19.01 19.02 -12.80
N PRO A 85 17.93 18.70 -12.05
CA PRO A 85 18.06 18.03 -10.77
C PRO A 85 18.75 16.68 -10.96
N ASP A 86 19.78 16.41 -10.15
CA ASP A 86 20.54 15.17 -10.20
C ASP A 86 19.72 13.98 -9.66
N LEU A 87 19.62 12.92 -10.46
CA LEU A 87 18.87 11.70 -10.14
C LEU A 87 19.78 10.57 -9.61
N SER A 88 21.04 10.88 -9.30
CA SER A 88 22.05 9.93 -8.79
C SER A 88 21.63 9.09 -7.58
N PHE A 89 20.63 9.53 -6.79
CA PHE A 89 20.14 8.84 -5.60
C PHE A 89 19.75 7.37 -5.83
N PHE A 90 19.20 7.01 -7.00
CA PHE A 90 18.78 5.63 -7.29
C PHE A 90 19.80 4.79 -8.08
N ASP A 91 20.82 5.42 -8.67
CA ASP A 91 21.76 4.79 -9.62
C ASP A 91 23.19 4.59 -9.05
N ALA A 92 23.49 5.18 -7.89
CA ALA A 92 24.83 5.21 -7.27
C ALA A 92 25.45 3.85 -6.87
N PHE A 93 24.80 2.72 -7.18
CA PHE A 93 25.21 1.36 -6.79
C PHE A 93 25.33 0.38 -7.97
N ALA A 94 25.37 0.86 -9.22
CA ALA A 94 25.67 0.04 -10.39
C ALA A 94 27.20 -0.17 -10.54
N PRO A 95 27.72 -1.42 -10.52
CA PRO A 95 29.14 -1.66 -10.77
C PRO A 95 29.47 -1.48 -12.26
N ALA A 96 30.51 -0.69 -12.55
CA ALA A 96 30.93 -0.39 -13.93
C ALA A 96 31.32 -1.66 -14.70
N SER A 97 30.60 -1.96 -15.78
CA SER A 97 30.89 -3.09 -16.66
C SER A 97 32.10 -2.77 -17.56
N ALA A 98 33.18 -3.53 -17.43
CA ALA A 98 34.31 -3.40 -18.36
C ALA A 98 33.91 -3.88 -19.78
N PRO A 99 34.37 -3.21 -20.85
CA PRO A 99 33.96 -3.55 -22.21
C PRO A 99 34.58 -4.88 -22.67
N ALA A 100 33.78 -5.72 -23.33
CA ALA A 100 34.26 -6.95 -23.95
C ALA A 100 35.09 -6.65 -25.20
N GLN A 101 36.24 -7.31 -25.34
CA GLN A 101 36.98 -7.45 -26.61
C GLN A 101 36.85 -8.89 -27.13
N SER A 102 36.90 -9.05 -28.45
CA SER A 102 36.54 -10.28 -29.15
C SER A 102 37.75 -10.96 -29.80
N GLN A 103 37.68 -12.29 -29.93
CA GLN A 103 38.65 -13.17 -30.62
C GLN A 103 40.01 -13.30 -29.86
N VAL A 104 40.76 -14.40 -29.94
CA VAL A 104 40.93 -15.40 -31.02
C VAL A 104 40.84 -16.88 -30.54
N ASP A 105 41.26 -17.81 -31.40
CA ASP A 105 40.93 -19.24 -31.45
C ASP A 105 41.76 -20.18 -30.52
N ALA A 106 41.47 -21.49 -30.57
CA ALA A 106 42.00 -22.53 -29.68
C ALA A 106 43.42 -23.05 -30.03
N GLY A 107 44.09 -23.66 -29.04
CA GLY A 107 45.41 -24.30 -29.21
C GLY A 107 45.86 -25.16 -28.01
N GLU A 108 46.30 -26.39 -28.30
CA GLU A 108 46.58 -27.52 -27.40
C GLU A 108 47.80 -27.43 -26.44
N LEU A 109 47.83 -28.37 -25.47
CA LEU A 109 48.99 -29.05 -24.84
C LEU A 109 49.84 -28.41 -23.71
N SER A 110 50.01 -29.21 -22.65
CA SER A 110 50.99 -29.20 -21.54
C SER A 110 52.43 -29.56 -22.02
N PRO A 111 53.56 -29.32 -21.28
CA PRO A 111 53.73 -29.58 -19.83
C PRO A 111 54.71 -28.67 -19.02
N GLN A 112 55.06 -29.13 -17.81
CA GLN A 112 56.02 -28.53 -16.84
C GLN A 112 57.49 -28.48 -17.32
N PRO A 113 58.34 -27.75 -16.56
CA PRO A 113 59.53 -28.42 -15.97
C PRO A 113 59.72 -28.21 -14.44
N ASP A 114 60.77 -28.84 -13.90
CA ASP A 114 60.99 -29.22 -12.49
C ASP A 114 61.65 -28.19 -11.53
N THR A 115 61.81 -28.62 -10.26
CA THR A 115 62.51 -27.93 -9.15
C THR A 115 64.02 -28.26 -9.09
N PRO A 116 64.80 -27.53 -8.27
CA PRO A 116 65.17 -28.03 -6.93
C PRO A 116 65.10 -26.89 -5.86
N ASP A 117 65.54 -26.98 -4.60
CA ASP A 117 66.20 -28.03 -3.79
C ASP A 117 65.75 -27.93 -2.30
N THR A 118 66.25 -28.77 -1.37
CA THR A 118 65.91 -28.74 0.08
C THR A 118 67.08 -29.15 1.01
N PRO A 119 67.24 -28.53 2.20
CA PRO A 119 67.83 -29.20 3.36
C PRO A 119 66.87 -29.29 4.59
N TYR A 120 67.21 -30.12 5.58
CA TYR A 120 66.21 -30.91 6.33
C TYR A 120 66.34 -30.91 7.88
N PHE A 121 65.34 -30.32 8.59
CA PHE A 121 64.83 -30.68 9.95
C PHE A 121 65.81 -30.57 11.17
N PRO A 122 65.41 -30.80 12.46
CA PRO A 122 64.14 -31.36 13.00
C PRO A 122 63.47 -30.66 14.24
N HIS A 123 62.23 -31.10 14.52
CA HIS A 123 61.48 -31.05 15.80
C HIS A 123 61.02 -29.66 16.36
N GLU A 124 59.90 -29.51 17.10
CA GLU A 124 58.95 -30.48 17.67
C GLU A 124 57.48 -29.95 17.81
N GLN A 125 56.49 -30.87 17.76
CA GLN A 125 55.09 -30.81 18.23
C GLN A 125 54.19 -29.57 17.98
N ARG A 126 53.10 -29.79 17.21
CA ARG A 126 51.83 -29.03 17.26
C ARG A 126 50.65 -30.00 17.42
N TRP A 127 49.83 -29.83 18.45
CA TRP A 127 48.65 -30.68 18.67
C TRP A 127 47.44 -30.25 17.82
N ARG A 128 46.67 -31.24 17.34
CA ARG A 128 45.31 -31.13 16.79
C ARG A 128 44.44 -32.23 17.39
N ARG A 129 43.16 -31.95 17.65
CA ARG A 129 42.07 -32.95 17.58
C ARG A 129 40.77 -32.33 17.01
N PRO A 130 39.82 -33.14 16.50
CA PRO A 130 38.81 -32.67 15.54
C PRO A 130 37.36 -32.80 16.02
N MET A 131 36.43 -32.40 15.14
CA MET A 131 34.97 -32.54 15.23
C MET A 131 34.50 -33.94 15.67
N VAL A 132 33.36 -33.98 16.38
CA VAL A 132 32.61 -35.21 16.68
C VAL A 132 31.26 -35.18 15.96
N ARG A 133 30.93 -36.27 15.25
CA ARG A 133 29.60 -36.55 14.69
C ARG A 133 29.06 -37.81 15.35
N VAL A 134 27.86 -37.76 15.91
CA VAL A 134 27.21 -38.91 16.55
C VAL A 134 26.07 -39.40 15.67
N GLU A 135 26.16 -40.64 15.22
CA GLU A 135 25.03 -41.37 14.64
C GLU A 135 24.23 -42.07 15.76
N HIS A 136 22.96 -42.41 15.50
CA HIS A 136 22.17 -43.27 16.39
C HIS A 136 21.55 -44.40 15.58
N ARG A 137 21.79 -45.65 16.03
CA ARG A 137 21.24 -46.87 15.44
C ARG A 137 20.52 -47.66 16.54
N ARG A 138 19.33 -48.20 16.23
CA ARG A 138 18.47 -48.93 17.19
C ARG A 138 19.01 -50.35 17.45
N HIS A 139 18.81 -50.89 18.66
CA HIS A 139 18.10 -52.17 18.91
C HIS A 139 18.09 -52.59 20.41
N GLY A 140 16.93 -53.06 20.91
CA GLY A 140 16.76 -53.78 22.19
C GLY A 140 16.85 -52.93 23.49
N GLY A 141 16.29 -53.35 24.63
CA GLY A 141 15.32 -54.44 24.85
C GLY A 141 15.23 -54.96 26.30
N PHE A 142 14.00 -54.99 26.86
CA PHE A 142 13.52 -55.84 27.98
C PHE A 142 13.66 -55.40 29.48
N VAL A 143 12.53 -54.89 30.01
CA VAL A 143 11.84 -55.19 31.31
C VAL A 143 12.58 -55.24 32.67
N GLN A 144 12.18 -54.33 33.57
CA GLN A 144 11.50 -54.58 34.88
C GLN A 144 10.95 -53.22 35.38
N GLN A 145 9.68 -52.97 35.71
CA GLN A 145 8.61 -53.67 36.47
C GLN A 145 8.53 -53.27 37.96
N LEU A 146 7.81 -52.18 38.23
CA LEU A 146 6.97 -51.97 39.41
C LEU A 146 5.70 -51.23 38.96
N GLY A 147 4.58 -51.38 39.68
CA GLY A 147 3.33 -50.67 39.38
C GLY A 147 2.25 -50.97 40.44
N VAL A 148 1.07 -50.36 40.34
CA VAL A 148 -0.15 -50.77 41.06
C VAL A 148 -1.41 -50.19 40.38
N GLN A 149 -2.41 -51.06 40.21
CA GLN A 149 -3.88 -50.90 40.06
C GLN A 149 -4.47 -49.58 39.48
N THR A 150 -5.29 -49.50 38.41
CA THR A 150 -6.38 -50.32 37.78
C THR A 150 -7.84 -50.03 38.20
N ARG A 151 -8.59 -49.38 37.30
CA ARG A 151 -10.03 -49.54 36.91
C ARG A 151 -10.25 -48.60 35.69
N GLY A 152 -10.96 -48.91 34.60
CA GLY A 152 -11.99 -49.92 34.30
C GLY A 152 -13.38 -49.26 34.36
N HIS A 153 -14.26 -49.22 33.35
CA HIS A 153 -14.44 -49.96 32.06
C HIS A 153 -14.62 -48.97 30.85
N ALA A 154 -14.56 -49.30 29.55
CA ALA A 154 -15.28 -50.30 28.71
C ALA A 154 -16.80 -49.99 28.59
N ASP A 155 -17.51 -50.02 27.45
CA ASP A 155 -17.26 -50.34 26.02
C ASP A 155 -18.06 -49.36 25.11
N GLY A 156 -18.20 -49.40 23.76
CA GLY A 156 -17.90 -50.38 22.69
C GLY A 156 -18.03 -49.81 21.25
N GLU A 157 -18.68 -50.51 20.30
CA GLU A 157 -18.79 -50.20 18.85
C GLU A 157 -20.23 -49.96 18.32
N GLU A 158 -20.40 -49.29 17.15
CA GLU A 158 -21.11 -49.83 15.96
C GLU A 158 -20.95 -48.95 14.68
N ARG A 159 -21.56 -49.31 13.53
CA ARG A 159 -21.29 -48.75 12.17
C ARG A 159 -22.49 -48.11 11.42
N CYS A 160 -22.17 -47.37 10.35
CA CYS A 160 -23.02 -46.50 9.50
C CYS A 160 -24.19 -47.16 8.74
N PRO A 161 -25.17 -46.36 8.27
CA PRO A 161 -25.27 -46.08 6.81
C PRO A 161 -25.63 -44.60 6.46
N LEU A 162 -26.11 -44.33 5.23
CA LEU A 162 -26.24 -43.01 4.55
C LEU A 162 -27.69 -42.83 3.97
N THR A 163 -28.15 -41.74 3.30
CA THR A 163 -27.49 -40.66 2.52
C THR A 163 -27.98 -39.19 2.76
N PRO A 164 -28.99 -38.58 2.06
CA PRO A 164 -28.76 -37.20 1.57
C PRO A 164 -29.87 -36.13 1.79
N GLY A 165 -29.50 -34.84 1.71
CA GLY A 165 -30.43 -33.73 1.39
C GLY A 165 -30.05 -32.32 1.87
N ASP A 166 -29.50 -31.50 0.96
CA ASP A 166 -29.48 -30.01 0.92
C ASP A 166 -28.99 -29.21 2.18
N PRO A 167 -28.88 -27.87 2.13
CA PRO A 167 -27.74 -27.22 1.48
C PRO A 167 -26.93 -26.33 2.44
N VAL A 168 -25.59 -26.36 2.33
CA VAL A 168 -24.70 -25.52 3.14
C VAL A 168 -24.70 -24.08 2.63
N ALA A 169 -25.14 -23.14 3.47
CA ALA A 169 -25.07 -21.71 3.17
C ALA A 169 -23.61 -21.23 3.14
N GLN A 170 -23.19 -20.62 2.03
CA GLN A 170 -21.90 -19.95 1.93
C GLN A 170 -21.94 -18.65 2.74
N GLY A 171 -21.18 -18.59 3.83
CA GLY A 171 -20.96 -17.35 4.56
C GLY A 171 -20.15 -16.36 3.72
N HIS A 172 -20.44 -15.07 3.88
CA HIS A 172 -19.58 -14.02 3.30
C HIS A 172 -18.16 -14.14 3.86
N PRO A 173 -17.11 -13.99 3.02
CA PRO A 173 -15.78 -13.72 3.56
C PRO A 173 -15.82 -12.39 4.29
N GLN A 174 -15.40 -12.37 5.56
CA GLN A 174 -15.28 -11.14 6.33
C GLN A 174 -14.28 -10.20 5.65
N ALA A 175 -14.59 -8.91 5.59
CA ALA A 175 -13.59 -7.89 5.34
C ALA A 175 -12.52 -8.00 6.45
N TYR A 176 -11.30 -8.35 6.08
CA TYR A 176 -10.23 -8.58 7.04
C TYR A 176 -9.79 -7.25 7.65
N GLN A 177 -10.18 -6.99 8.90
CA GLN A 177 -9.56 -5.96 9.72
C GLN A 177 -8.08 -6.32 9.89
N GLY A 178 -7.22 -5.54 9.26
CA GLY A 178 -5.76 -5.69 9.44
C GLY A 178 -5.36 -5.27 10.85
N PRO A 179 -4.44 -5.99 11.51
CA PRO A 179 -3.89 -5.56 12.79
C PRO A 179 -2.98 -4.33 12.61
N ASP A 180 -2.86 -3.51 13.65
CA ASP A 180 -2.22 -2.19 13.59
C ASP A 180 -0.78 -2.22 13.07
N ILE A 181 -0.54 -1.35 12.07
CA ILE A 181 0.73 -1.23 11.35
C ILE A 181 1.44 0.06 11.78
N TYR A 182 2.67 -0.12 12.25
CA TYR A 182 3.59 0.88 12.85
C TYR A 182 3.18 1.53 14.19
N PRO A 183 4.03 1.43 15.24
CA PRO A 183 3.80 2.11 16.52
C PRO A 183 4.53 3.45 16.60
N TYR A 184 3.78 4.56 16.72
CA TYR A 184 4.20 5.74 17.46
C TYR A 184 3.24 5.93 18.66
N PRO A 185 3.72 6.14 19.89
CA PRO A 185 2.88 6.08 21.08
C PRO A 185 2.21 7.43 21.39
N TYR A 186 0.87 7.48 21.30
CA TYR A 186 -0.08 8.05 22.30
C TYR A 186 -1.40 8.49 21.63
N LEU A 187 -2.48 7.71 21.80
CA LEU A 187 -3.84 8.09 22.25
C LEU A 187 -4.82 6.92 22.05
N VAL A 188 -6.09 7.08 22.45
CA VAL A 188 -7.05 5.98 22.70
C VAL A 188 -8.29 6.11 21.79
N ASP A 189 -8.88 4.96 21.44
CA ASP A 189 -10.11 4.85 20.62
C ASP A 189 -11.32 5.65 21.14
N THR A 190 -12.04 6.25 20.19
CA THR A 190 -13.51 6.28 20.18
C THR A 190 -14.01 5.89 18.79
N ALA A 191 -15.11 5.13 18.74
CA ALA A 191 -15.66 4.60 17.48
C ALA A 191 -16.46 5.66 16.72
N ALA A 192 -16.47 5.57 15.39
CA ALA A 192 -17.22 6.47 14.52
C ALA A 192 -18.63 5.95 14.22
N GLU A 193 -19.64 6.80 14.42
CA GLU A 193 -20.89 6.72 13.67
C GLU A 193 -20.78 7.60 12.40
N TYR A 194 -21.48 7.21 11.33
CA TYR A 194 -21.41 7.87 10.02
C TYR A 194 -22.69 8.68 9.78
N ASP A 195 -22.57 10.01 9.77
CA ASP A 195 -23.64 10.89 9.30
C ASP A 195 -23.46 11.19 7.80
N GLU A 196 -24.41 10.72 6.98
CA GLU A 196 -24.40 10.82 5.52
C GLU A 196 -25.27 12.01 5.06
N TRP A 197 -24.71 13.22 5.08
CA TRP A 197 -25.44 14.45 4.74
C TRP A 197 -24.90 15.22 3.52
N ASP A 198 -25.83 15.35 2.56
CA ASP A 198 -26.04 16.45 1.61
C ASP A 198 -24.98 16.75 0.51
N ASP A 199 -25.40 16.47 -0.73
CA ASP A 199 -24.87 17.02 -1.99
C ASP A 199 -26.07 17.22 -2.98
N GLU A 200 -27.31 17.45 -2.50
CA GLU A 200 -28.55 17.53 -3.32
C GLU A 200 -28.95 18.97 -3.74
N TRP A 201 -28.00 19.91 -3.77
CA TRP A 201 -28.27 21.33 -4.09
C TRP A 201 -27.29 21.94 -5.10
N ASP A 202 -27.51 21.69 -6.40
CA ASP A 202 -26.96 22.55 -7.48
C ASP A 202 -27.77 22.55 -8.80
N ASP A 203 -28.99 21.96 -8.84
CA ASP A 203 -29.75 21.74 -10.10
C ASP A 203 -30.86 22.79 -10.35
N VAL A 204 -30.47 24.02 -10.70
CA VAL A 204 -31.41 25.13 -10.96
C VAL A 204 -31.93 25.15 -12.40
N LYS A 205 -33.01 24.38 -12.60
CA LYS A 205 -34.16 24.62 -13.51
C LYS A 205 -33.93 25.31 -14.86
N SER A 206 -34.17 24.56 -15.94
CA SER A 206 -34.74 25.09 -17.19
C SER A 206 -36.16 24.53 -17.40
N SER A 207 -37.18 25.20 -16.85
CA SER A 207 -38.58 24.72 -16.84
C SER A 207 -39.48 25.43 -17.86
N GLY A 208 -40.14 24.66 -18.73
CA GLY A 208 -41.12 25.16 -19.70
C GLY A 208 -42.55 24.64 -19.46
N GLY A 209 -43.41 25.51 -18.92
CA GLY A 209 -44.86 25.62 -19.20
C GLY A 209 -45.85 24.46 -18.94
N TYR A 210 -46.60 24.58 -17.84
CA TYR A 210 -48.08 24.39 -17.71
C TYR A 210 -48.76 23.00 -18.01
N PRO A 211 -49.96 22.72 -17.46
CA PRO A 211 -50.37 22.87 -16.05
C PRO A 211 -51.22 21.70 -15.45
N GLU A 212 -51.35 21.74 -14.12
CA GLU A 212 -52.40 21.25 -13.19
C GLU A 212 -53.59 20.35 -13.63
N VAL A 213 -53.88 19.35 -12.78
CA VAL A 213 -55.24 19.04 -12.25
C VAL A 213 -55.11 18.63 -10.76
N GLU A 214 -56.09 18.96 -9.92
CA GLU A 214 -56.08 18.80 -8.44
C GLU A 214 -56.77 17.52 -7.89
N SER A 215 -56.79 17.40 -6.55
CA SER A 215 -57.69 16.63 -5.65
C SER A 215 -57.43 15.11 -5.45
N GLY A 216 -57.70 14.52 -4.27
CA GLY A 216 -58.06 15.11 -2.96
C GLY A 216 -58.65 14.10 -1.94
N GLU A 217 -58.31 14.27 -0.63
CA GLU A 217 -58.93 13.64 0.58
C GLU A 217 -58.92 12.08 0.71
N GLY A 218 -59.06 11.45 1.90
CA GLY A 218 -59.00 11.94 3.30
C GLY A 218 -59.49 10.92 4.36
N GLY A 219 -58.79 10.81 5.51
CA GLY A 219 -59.23 10.10 6.74
C GLY A 219 -59.09 8.56 6.79
N ALA A 220 -59.11 7.86 7.94
CA ALA A 220 -59.05 8.28 9.36
C ALA A 220 -58.56 7.12 10.29
N LEU A 221 -58.32 7.40 11.59
CA LEU A 221 -57.56 6.58 12.55
C LEU A 221 -58.27 5.33 13.13
N GLN A 222 -57.47 4.32 13.56
CA GLN A 222 -57.59 3.71 14.91
C GLN A 222 -56.24 3.06 15.35
N ARG A 223 -55.99 2.90 16.66
CA ARG A 223 -54.73 2.38 17.26
C ARG A 223 -54.74 0.87 17.53
N GLY A 224 -53.56 0.22 17.51
CA GLY A 224 -53.23 -0.85 18.47
C GLY A 224 -52.22 -1.92 18.03
N GLY A 225 -51.13 -2.10 18.80
CA GLY A 225 -50.26 -3.28 18.73
C GLY A 225 -48.94 -3.08 17.96
N ALA A 226 -47.81 -3.07 18.67
CA ALA A 226 -46.48 -2.97 18.06
C ALA A 226 -45.77 -4.34 18.02
N GLN A 227 -45.55 -4.86 16.80
CA GLN A 227 -44.57 -5.90 16.51
C GLN A 227 -43.84 -5.52 15.22
N GLY A 228 -42.50 -5.51 15.25
CA GLY A 228 -41.69 -4.97 14.15
C GLY A 228 -41.63 -5.91 12.95
N THR A 229 -42.40 -5.62 11.91
CA THR A 229 -42.25 -6.26 10.60
C THR A 229 -41.03 -5.70 9.89
N THR A 230 -39.90 -6.42 9.97
CA THR A 230 -38.66 -6.05 9.27
C THR A 230 -38.86 -6.20 7.76
N MET A 231 -39.31 -5.13 7.10
CA MET A 231 -39.35 -4.99 5.65
C MET A 231 -37.91 -5.07 5.12
N LYS A 232 -37.48 -6.27 4.72
CA LYS A 232 -36.16 -6.49 4.11
C LYS A 232 -36.07 -5.69 2.82
N ILE A 233 -35.37 -4.56 2.87
CA ILE A 233 -35.02 -3.78 1.68
C ILE A 233 -34.25 -4.71 0.74
N SER A 234 -34.79 -4.91 -0.46
CA SER A 234 -34.17 -5.77 -1.46
C SER A 234 -32.91 -5.09 -1.99
N LEU A 235 -31.75 -5.73 -1.79
CA LEU A 235 -30.44 -5.22 -2.21
C LEU A 235 -30.24 -5.37 -3.73
N ASN A 236 -31.15 -4.75 -4.50
CA ASN A 236 -31.26 -4.85 -5.96
C ASN A 236 -31.55 -3.47 -6.57
N LYS A 237 -30.54 -2.58 -6.53
CA LYS A 237 -30.23 -1.51 -7.52
C LYS A 237 -29.25 -0.48 -6.93
N PHE A 238 -27.94 -0.73 -7.06
CA PHE A 238 -26.97 0.34 -7.21
C PHE A 238 -26.76 0.59 -8.72
N PRO A 239 -26.95 1.82 -9.23
CA PRO A 239 -26.70 2.13 -10.64
C PRO A 239 -25.19 2.24 -10.91
N GLY A 240 -24.56 1.11 -11.21
CA GLY A 240 -23.14 1.04 -11.59
C GLY A 240 -22.56 -0.38 -11.54
N PHE A 241 -22.91 -1.16 -10.51
CA PHE A 241 -22.32 -2.48 -10.25
C PHE A 241 -23.09 -3.68 -10.85
N SER A 242 -23.84 -3.47 -11.93
CA SER A 242 -24.25 -4.56 -12.80
C SER A 242 -23.03 -5.07 -13.58
N LYS A 243 -22.17 -5.89 -12.94
CA LYS A 243 -21.08 -6.65 -13.59
C LYS A 243 -21.69 -7.42 -14.78
N SER A 244 -21.56 -6.87 -15.97
CA SER A 244 -21.99 -7.53 -17.20
C SER A 244 -21.13 -8.77 -17.38
N GLY A 245 -21.76 -9.95 -17.33
CA GLY A 245 -21.04 -11.21 -17.50
C GLY A 245 -20.28 -11.24 -18.83
N PRO A 246 -19.25 -12.09 -18.97
CA PRO A 246 -18.44 -12.17 -20.19
C PRO A 246 -19.30 -12.44 -21.43
N GLU A 247 -20.49 -13.04 -21.27
CA GLU A 247 -21.57 -13.08 -22.26
C GLU A 247 -21.77 -11.79 -23.07
N LEU A 248 -21.66 -10.60 -22.46
CA LEU A 248 -21.80 -9.31 -23.15
C LEU A 248 -20.77 -9.15 -24.29
N TYR A 249 -19.50 -9.49 -24.02
CA TYR A 249 -18.43 -9.46 -25.01
C TYR A 249 -18.51 -10.70 -25.93
N LEU A 250 -18.65 -11.89 -25.35
CA LEU A 250 -18.66 -13.17 -26.07
C LEU A 250 -19.77 -13.24 -27.13
N LEU A 251 -20.96 -12.67 -26.86
CA LEU A 251 -22.12 -12.67 -27.76
C LEU A 251 -22.40 -11.30 -28.42
N ALA A 252 -21.51 -10.31 -28.28
CA ALA A 252 -21.65 -9.01 -28.95
C ALA A 252 -21.82 -9.17 -30.47
N LYS A 253 -22.96 -8.77 -31.02
CA LYS A 253 -23.25 -8.87 -32.47
C LYS A 253 -22.44 -7.90 -33.32
N GLN A 254 -22.08 -6.77 -32.74
CA GLN A 254 -21.20 -5.76 -33.34
C GLN A 254 -20.23 -5.30 -32.25
N LEU A 255 -18.93 -5.36 -32.53
CA LEU A 255 -17.91 -4.78 -31.66
C LEU A 255 -17.79 -3.29 -31.94
N ILE A 256 -17.55 -2.49 -30.89
CA ILE A 256 -17.30 -1.07 -31.00
C ILE A 256 -15.94 -0.89 -31.68
N LYS A 257 -15.92 -0.33 -32.89
CA LYS A 257 -14.67 -0.01 -33.59
C LYS A 257 -14.07 1.26 -33.00
N GLY A 258 -13.33 1.10 -31.90
CA GLY A 258 -12.48 2.14 -31.33
C GLY A 258 -11.43 2.65 -32.33
N LYS A 259 -10.92 3.86 -32.08
CA LYS A 259 -9.75 4.39 -32.81
C LYS A 259 -8.43 3.83 -32.28
N GLU A 260 -8.43 3.43 -31.02
CA GLU A 260 -7.31 2.87 -30.28
C GLU A 260 -7.38 1.34 -30.38
N LYS A 261 -6.26 0.70 -30.71
CA LYS A 261 -6.09 -0.75 -30.82
C LYS A 261 -4.93 -1.18 -29.93
N LEU A 262 -5.14 -2.24 -29.16
CA LEU A 262 -4.14 -2.78 -28.24
C LEU A 262 -3.57 -4.07 -28.83
N SER A 263 -2.39 -3.98 -29.45
CA SER A 263 -1.73 -5.14 -30.06
C SER A 263 -1.03 -6.00 -29.01
N ILE A 264 -1.15 -7.32 -29.18
CA ILE A 264 -0.39 -8.32 -28.41
C ILE A 264 0.47 -9.12 -29.40
N TYR A 265 1.77 -9.14 -29.16
CA TYR A 265 2.75 -9.81 -30.01
C TYR A 265 3.24 -11.11 -29.37
N MET A 266 3.81 -12.02 -30.18
CA MET A 266 4.49 -13.22 -29.70
C MET A 266 5.98 -12.95 -29.54
N GLY A 267 6.41 -12.65 -28.31
CA GLY A 267 7.81 -12.51 -27.94
C GLY A 267 8.44 -13.82 -27.45
N GLU A 268 9.69 -13.75 -26.98
CA GLU A 268 10.47 -14.91 -26.50
C GLU A 268 9.79 -15.67 -25.34
N VAL A 269 9.02 -14.95 -24.50
CA VAL A 269 8.24 -15.50 -23.37
C VAL A 269 6.78 -15.79 -23.74
N GLY A 270 6.44 -15.81 -25.03
CA GLY A 270 5.08 -15.94 -25.52
C GLY A 270 4.37 -14.58 -25.64
N PRO A 271 3.04 -14.50 -25.37
CA PRO A 271 2.27 -13.27 -25.57
C PRO A 271 2.81 -12.10 -24.72
N VAL A 272 2.99 -10.93 -25.32
CA VAL A 272 3.44 -9.70 -24.65
C VAL A 272 2.71 -8.46 -25.19
N TRP A 273 2.51 -7.47 -24.32
CA TRP A 273 2.02 -6.15 -24.71
C TRP A 273 2.98 -5.42 -25.65
N SER A 274 2.46 -4.52 -26.48
CA SER A 274 3.26 -3.50 -27.16
C SER A 274 3.86 -2.51 -26.13
N TYR A 275 5.19 -2.50 -25.97
CA TYR A 275 5.87 -1.54 -25.10
C TYR A 275 6.25 -0.27 -25.89
N PRO A 276 6.09 0.94 -25.33
CA PRO A 276 6.51 2.17 -25.99
C PRO A 276 8.05 2.29 -26.02
N GLU A 277 8.59 2.87 -27.09
CA GLU A 277 10.04 3.12 -27.24
C GLU A 277 10.59 4.03 -26.14
N THR A 278 9.79 5.01 -25.71
CA THR A 278 10.12 5.93 -24.60
C THR A 278 9.28 5.60 -23.38
N GLN A 279 9.93 5.21 -22.27
CA GLN A 279 9.23 4.93 -21.02
C GLN A 279 8.73 6.24 -20.37
N LEU A 280 7.42 6.28 -20.09
CA LEU A 280 6.82 7.32 -19.27
C LEU A 280 7.22 7.11 -17.80
N ASP A 281 7.53 8.18 -17.10
CA ASP A 281 7.60 8.20 -15.63
C ASP A 281 7.18 9.60 -15.12
N CYS A 282 6.69 9.66 -13.88
CA CYS A 282 6.13 10.88 -13.30
C CYS A 282 6.58 11.06 -11.85
N VAL A 283 7.11 12.24 -11.54
CA VAL A 283 7.44 12.63 -10.17
C VAL A 283 6.20 13.15 -9.45
N VAL A 284 5.93 12.65 -8.24
CA VAL A 284 4.86 13.10 -7.34
C VAL A 284 5.49 13.80 -6.14
N ALA A 285 5.36 15.13 -6.08
CA ALA A 285 6.08 15.99 -5.13
C ALA A 285 5.24 17.18 -4.64
N ASP A 286 5.89 18.14 -3.98
CA ASP A 286 5.35 19.47 -3.63
C ASP A 286 3.95 19.45 -2.95
N PRO A 287 3.79 18.72 -1.82
CA PRO A 287 2.51 18.61 -1.13
C PRO A 287 2.09 19.96 -0.54
N LYS A 288 1.00 20.53 -1.05
CA LYS A 288 0.55 21.90 -0.74
C LYS A 288 -0.90 21.91 -0.23
N LYS A 289 -1.17 22.77 0.76
CA LYS A 289 -2.51 22.93 1.34
C LYS A 289 -3.40 23.81 0.46
N GLY A 290 -4.13 23.19 -0.46
CA GLY A 290 -5.17 23.85 -1.26
C GLY A 290 -6.44 24.13 -0.46
N SER A 291 -7.24 25.08 -0.94
CA SER A 291 -8.53 25.45 -0.35
C SER A 291 -9.65 25.52 -1.39
N LYS A 292 -10.90 25.36 -0.94
CA LYS A 292 -12.14 25.59 -1.70
C LYS A 292 -13.09 26.39 -0.81
N MET A 293 -14.11 27.03 -1.40
CA MET A 293 -15.14 27.79 -0.67
C MET A 293 -14.51 28.85 0.25
N TYR A 294 -13.63 29.69 -0.30
CA TYR A 294 -12.94 30.79 0.39
C TYR A 294 -12.18 30.40 1.69
N GLY A 295 -11.79 29.13 1.82
CA GLY A 295 -11.06 28.60 2.98
C GLY A 295 -11.81 27.47 3.69
N LEU A 296 -13.15 27.46 3.60
CA LEU A 296 -14.05 26.60 4.38
C LEU A 296 -13.80 25.09 4.18
N LYS A 297 -13.24 24.65 3.05
CA LYS A 297 -12.81 23.26 2.83
C LYS A 297 -11.35 23.19 2.35
N SER A 298 -10.43 22.84 3.26
CA SER A 298 -8.99 22.63 2.99
C SER A 298 -8.67 21.18 2.58
N TYR A 299 -7.63 20.98 1.77
CA TYR A 299 -7.13 19.68 1.28
C TYR A 299 -5.64 19.73 0.92
N ILE A 300 -4.99 18.58 0.76
CA ILE A 300 -3.64 18.50 0.20
C ILE A 300 -3.71 18.21 -1.30
N GLU A 301 -2.93 18.97 -2.07
CA GLU A 301 -2.62 18.77 -3.48
C GLU A 301 -1.18 18.31 -3.63
N TYR A 302 -0.94 17.38 -4.55
CA TYR A 302 0.39 16.93 -4.95
C TYR A 302 0.66 17.40 -6.38
N GLN A 303 1.88 17.83 -6.65
CA GLN A 303 2.34 18.14 -7.99
C GLN A 303 2.77 16.85 -8.69
N VAL A 304 2.22 16.57 -9.87
CA VAL A 304 2.60 15.45 -10.72
C VAL A 304 3.30 16.00 -11.96
N THR A 305 4.53 15.56 -12.22
CA THR A 305 5.35 16.05 -13.34
C THR A 305 5.82 14.89 -14.22
N PRO A 306 5.26 14.71 -15.44
CA PRO A 306 5.68 13.66 -16.37
C PRO A 306 6.98 14.02 -17.10
N ASN A 307 7.91 13.06 -17.20
CA ASN A 307 9.20 13.20 -17.88
C ASN A 307 9.10 13.61 -19.36
N THR A 308 8.03 13.22 -20.05
CA THR A 308 7.78 13.48 -21.47
C THR A 308 7.46 14.94 -21.79
N THR A 309 6.90 15.71 -20.86
CA THR A 309 6.54 17.12 -21.10
C THR A 309 7.21 18.10 -20.15
N ASN A 310 7.65 17.64 -18.97
CA ASN A 310 8.19 18.46 -17.88
C ASN A 310 7.26 19.61 -17.47
N ARG A 311 5.94 19.41 -17.59
CA ARG A 311 4.90 20.36 -17.18
C ARG A 311 4.18 19.83 -15.94
N PRO A 312 4.28 20.50 -14.78
CA PRO A 312 3.58 20.07 -13.58
C PRO A 312 2.07 20.28 -13.70
N VAL A 313 1.29 19.29 -13.26
CA VAL A 313 -0.15 19.37 -13.00
C VAL A 313 -0.44 19.10 -11.51
N ASN A 314 -1.51 19.67 -10.95
CA ASN A 314 -1.78 19.61 -9.51
C ASN A 314 -3.01 18.74 -9.22
N HIS A 315 -2.82 17.70 -8.39
CA HIS A 315 -3.90 16.76 -8.04
C HIS A 315 -4.03 16.60 -6.53
N ARG A 316 -5.20 16.94 -6.00
CA ARG A 316 -5.67 16.43 -4.70
C ARG A 316 -5.91 14.93 -4.75
N TYR A 317 -5.84 14.26 -3.60
CA TYR A 317 -6.10 12.81 -3.49
C TYR A 317 -7.41 12.37 -4.20
N LYS A 318 -8.52 13.13 -4.10
CA LYS A 318 -9.80 12.80 -4.78
C LYS A 318 -9.70 12.79 -6.33
N HIS A 319 -8.65 13.33 -6.93
CA HIS A 319 -8.40 13.20 -8.38
C HIS A 319 -7.73 11.86 -8.71
N PHE A 320 -6.78 11.40 -7.88
CA PHE A 320 -6.22 10.04 -7.99
C PHE A 320 -7.31 9.00 -7.76
N ASP A 321 -8.15 9.19 -6.75
CA ASP A 321 -9.33 8.38 -6.42
C ASP A 321 -10.24 8.16 -7.64
N TRP A 322 -10.62 9.26 -8.31
CA TRP A 322 -11.39 9.22 -9.56
C TRP A 322 -10.63 8.52 -10.71
N LEU A 323 -9.32 8.76 -10.86
CA LEU A 323 -8.51 8.08 -11.89
C LEU A 323 -8.48 6.57 -11.66
N TYR A 324 -8.27 6.13 -10.42
CA TYR A 324 -8.29 4.73 -10.02
C TYR A 324 -9.65 4.09 -10.35
N GLU A 325 -10.77 4.73 -10.01
CA GLU A 325 -12.11 4.28 -10.41
C GLU A 325 -12.26 4.16 -11.93
N ARG A 326 -11.82 5.16 -12.71
CA ARG A 326 -11.92 5.11 -14.18
C ARG A 326 -11.04 4.01 -14.79
N LEU A 327 -9.84 3.79 -14.25
CA LEU A 327 -8.93 2.72 -14.68
C LEU A 327 -9.48 1.34 -14.30
N LEU A 328 -10.05 1.18 -13.10
CA LEU A 328 -10.66 -0.07 -12.65
C LEU A 328 -11.91 -0.41 -13.49
N ASP A 329 -12.80 0.56 -13.73
CA ASP A 329 -13.97 0.41 -14.59
C ASP A 329 -13.56 0.03 -16.03
N LYS A 330 -12.55 0.71 -16.61
CA LYS A 330 -12.14 0.47 -17.99
C LYS A 330 -11.33 -0.81 -18.18
N LEU A 331 -10.37 -1.09 -17.29
CA LEU A 331 -9.33 -2.10 -17.51
C LEU A 331 -9.38 -3.30 -16.55
N GLY A 332 -10.07 -3.22 -15.41
CA GLY A 332 -10.00 -4.23 -14.33
C GLY A 332 -10.41 -5.66 -14.70
N SER A 333 -11.18 -5.83 -15.78
CA SER A 333 -11.51 -7.15 -16.36
C SER A 333 -10.32 -7.84 -17.07
N ALA A 334 -9.28 -7.07 -17.40
CA ALA A 334 -8.12 -7.49 -18.19
C ALA A 334 -6.78 -7.28 -17.47
N ILE A 335 -6.63 -6.17 -16.72
CA ILE A 335 -5.39 -5.70 -16.12
C ILE A 335 -5.60 -5.47 -14.60
N PRO A 336 -4.74 -6.00 -13.71
CA PRO A 336 -4.70 -5.66 -12.29
C PRO A 336 -4.41 -4.17 -12.06
N ILE A 337 -5.40 -3.41 -11.58
CA ILE A 337 -5.22 -2.01 -11.14
C ILE A 337 -5.07 -2.01 -9.62
N PRO A 338 -3.87 -1.74 -9.05
CA PRO A 338 -3.64 -1.79 -7.62
C PRO A 338 -4.35 -0.64 -6.89
N SER A 339 -4.81 -0.93 -5.67
CA SER A 339 -5.46 0.05 -4.79
C SER A 339 -4.57 1.26 -4.49
N LEU A 340 -5.21 2.42 -4.28
CA LEU A 340 -4.56 3.63 -3.76
C LEU A 340 -4.27 3.52 -2.24
N PRO A 341 -3.37 4.35 -1.69
CA PRO A 341 -3.10 4.42 -0.25
C PRO A 341 -4.32 4.98 0.52
N ASP A 342 -4.56 4.49 1.73
CA ASP A 342 -5.85 4.62 2.43
C ASP A 342 -6.39 6.05 2.63
N LYS A 343 -7.73 6.14 2.72
CA LYS A 343 -8.51 7.38 2.92
C LYS A 343 -8.59 7.80 4.40
N GLN A 344 -7.46 8.21 4.99
CA GLN A 344 -7.47 8.78 6.35
C GLN A 344 -8.23 10.12 6.40
N VAL A 345 -9.08 10.30 7.43
CA VAL A 345 -9.94 11.48 7.64
C VAL A 345 -9.38 12.37 8.74
N THR A 346 -9.16 11.80 9.93
CA THR A 346 -8.35 12.37 11.02
C THR A 346 -6.86 12.38 10.64
N GLY A 347 -6.06 13.24 11.26
CA GLY A 347 -4.61 13.38 11.01
C GLY A 347 -4.19 13.74 9.57
N ARG A 348 -5.14 14.02 8.65
CA ARG A 348 -4.89 14.22 7.22
C ARG A 348 -3.98 15.41 6.82
N PHE A 349 -3.50 16.17 7.80
CA PHE A 349 -2.60 17.31 7.66
C PHE A 349 -1.27 17.14 8.44
N GLU A 350 -1.05 15.98 9.08
CA GLU A 350 0.21 15.63 9.75
C GLU A 350 1.31 15.37 8.72
N GLU A 351 2.55 15.77 9.02
CA GLU A 351 3.66 15.75 8.07
C GLU A 351 4.06 14.30 7.71
N GLU A 352 4.12 13.44 8.72
CA GLU A 352 4.38 12.01 8.60
C GLU A 352 3.35 11.33 7.68
N PHE A 353 2.08 11.67 7.85
CA PHE A 353 0.99 11.12 7.04
C PHE A 353 1.04 11.63 5.59
N ILE A 354 1.28 12.93 5.39
CA ILE A 354 1.46 13.52 4.06
C ILE A 354 2.64 12.86 3.34
N LYS A 355 3.76 12.67 4.03
CA LYS A 355 4.98 12.04 3.50
C LYS A 355 4.73 10.58 3.10
N MET A 356 4.18 9.76 4.00
CA MET A 356 3.84 8.36 3.72
C MET A 356 2.86 8.24 2.54
N ARG A 357 1.83 9.10 2.49
CA ARG A 357 0.88 9.12 1.37
C ARG A 357 1.54 9.52 0.06
N MET A 358 2.42 10.53 0.07
CA MET A 358 3.15 10.98 -1.13
C MET A 358 4.07 9.88 -1.67
N GLU A 359 4.82 9.21 -0.81
CA GLU A 359 5.70 8.09 -1.17
C GLU A 359 4.92 6.93 -1.81
N ARG A 360 3.78 6.54 -1.23
CA ARG A 360 2.93 5.48 -1.79
C ARG A 360 2.18 5.92 -3.06
N LEU A 361 1.84 7.20 -3.21
CA LEU A 361 1.32 7.75 -4.46
C LEU A 361 2.38 7.81 -5.57
N GLN A 362 3.66 8.06 -5.23
CA GLN A 362 4.78 7.97 -6.16
C GLN A 362 4.95 6.52 -6.66
N GLY A 363 4.94 5.53 -5.76
CA GLY A 363 5.00 4.12 -6.14
C GLY A 363 3.86 3.71 -7.07
N TRP A 364 2.61 4.03 -6.70
CA TRP A 364 1.43 3.78 -7.54
C TRP A 364 1.54 4.45 -8.92
N MET A 365 1.95 5.73 -8.95
CA MET A 365 2.10 6.49 -10.19
C MET A 365 3.17 5.89 -11.11
N THR A 366 4.34 5.56 -10.58
CA THR A 366 5.41 4.89 -11.34
C THR A 366 4.96 3.53 -11.86
N ARG A 367 4.18 2.75 -11.10
CA ARG A 367 3.61 1.47 -11.59
C ARG A 367 2.67 1.68 -12.78
N MET A 368 1.79 2.68 -12.71
CA MET A 368 0.88 3.01 -13.82
C MET A 368 1.62 3.59 -15.04
N CYS A 369 2.70 4.34 -14.85
CA CYS A 369 3.55 4.85 -15.93
C CYS A 369 4.37 3.75 -16.62
N ARG A 370 4.85 2.74 -15.86
CA ARG A 370 5.57 1.58 -16.40
C ARG A 370 4.69 0.60 -17.18
N HIS A 371 3.38 0.60 -16.95
CA HIS A 371 2.45 -0.30 -17.63
C HIS A 371 2.10 0.21 -19.04
N PRO A 372 2.35 -0.57 -20.13
CA PRO A 372 2.17 -0.07 -21.51
C PRO A 372 0.74 0.40 -21.82
N VAL A 373 -0.29 -0.42 -21.53
CA VAL A 373 -1.69 -0.07 -21.81
C VAL A 373 -2.22 1.09 -20.94
N VAL A 374 -1.92 1.10 -19.63
CA VAL A 374 -2.37 2.18 -18.73
C VAL A 374 -1.73 3.51 -19.12
N SER A 375 -0.41 3.52 -19.30
CA SER A 375 0.36 4.73 -19.61
C SER A 375 -0.03 5.39 -20.94
N SER A 376 -0.39 4.61 -21.96
CA SER A 376 -0.85 5.14 -23.25
C SER A 376 -2.30 5.65 -23.22
N SER A 377 -3.14 5.14 -22.31
CA SER A 377 -4.59 5.35 -22.35
C SER A 377 -5.01 6.83 -22.24
N GLU A 378 -6.04 7.22 -23.00
CA GLU A 378 -6.55 8.61 -23.03
C GLU A 378 -6.87 9.19 -21.63
N VAL A 379 -7.36 8.37 -20.70
CA VAL A 379 -7.74 8.82 -19.34
C VAL A 379 -6.54 9.12 -18.45
N PHE A 380 -5.45 8.35 -18.61
CA PHE A 380 -4.19 8.58 -17.89
C PHE A 380 -3.43 9.76 -18.51
N GLN A 381 -3.39 9.85 -19.84
CA GLN A 381 -2.81 10.99 -20.55
C GLN A 381 -3.54 12.30 -20.25
N LEU A 382 -4.88 12.30 -20.15
CA LEU A 382 -5.65 13.45 -19.67
C LEU A 382 -5.21 13.90 -18.27
N PHE A 383 -5.08 12.95 -17.34
CA PHE A 383 -4.67 13.25 -15.96
C PHE A 383 -3.30 13.96 -15.94
N LEU A 384 -2.34 13.49 -16.74
CA LEU A 384 -0.98 14.04 -16.77
C LEU A 384 -0.80 15.33 -17.60
N THR A 385 -1.73 15.67 -18.51
CA THR A 385 -1.48 16.71 -19.54
C THR A 385 -2.59 17.74 -19.76
N TYR A 386 -3.66 17.74 -18.95
CA TYR A 386 -4.72 18.74 -19.06
C TYR A 386 -4.18 20.18 -18.92
N LYS A 387 -4.74 21.11 -19.70
CA LYS A 387 -4.22 22.49 -19.80
C LYS A 387 -4.87 23.47 -18.84
N ASP A 388 -6.16 23.27 -18.57
CA ASP A 388 -6.98 24.13 -17.71
C ASP A 388 -8.18 23.36 -17.12
N GLU A 389 -8.94 24.02 -16.23
CA GLU A 389 -10.07 23.39 -15.54
C GLU A 389 -11.22 22.98 -16.48
N LYS A 390 -11.38 23.64 -17.63
CA LYS A 390 -12.40 23.30 -18.65
C LYS A 390 -11.96 22.09 -19.47
N ASP A 391 -10.68 22.00 -19.81
CA ASP A 391 -10.05 20.83 -20.43
C ASP A 391 -10.23 19.59 -19.54
N TRP A 392 -9.85 19.70 -18.26
CA TRP A 392 -10.07 18.67 -17.23
C TRP A 392 -11.55 18.25 -17.11
N LYS A 393 -12.48 19.20 -16.95
CA LYS A 393 -13.92 18.91 -16.86
C LYS A 393 -14.49 18.26 -18.13
N THR A 394 -13.93 18.58 -19.30
CA THR A 394 -14.39 18.02 -20.59
C THR A 394 -13.85 16.60 -20.79
N GLY A 395 -12.56 16.39 -20.54
CA GLY A 395 -11.94 15.07 -20.59
C GLY A 395 -12.51 14.11 -19.55
N LYS A 396 -12.77 14.58 -18.32
CA LYS A 396 -13.43 13.81 -17.26
C LYS A 396 -14.78 13.27 -17.72
N ARG A 397 -15.64 14.15 -18.25
CA ARG A 397 -16.95 13.81 -18.83
C ARG A 397 -16.89 12.93 -20.09
N LYS A 398 -15.73 12.83 -20.76
CA LYS A 398 -15.49 11.91 -21.87
C LYS A 398 -15.15 10.51 -21.34
N ALA A 399 -14.24 10.41 -20.38
CA ALA A 399 -13.85 9.15 -19.74
C ALA A 399 -15.03 8.50 -18.95
N GLU A 400 -15.90 9.31 -18.37
CA GLU A 400 -17.15 8.86 -17.71
C GLU A 400 -18.24 8.38 -18.68
N LYS A 401 -18.02 8.50 -19.99
CA LYS A 401 -18.93 8.06 -21.06
C LYS A 401 -18.28 7.06 -22.01
N ASP A 402 -17.20 6.41 -21.59
CA ASP A 402 -16.54 5.37 -22.37
C ASP A 402 -17.40 4.09 -22.36
N GLU A 403 -17.72 3.58 -23.55
CA GLU A 403 -18.48 2.32 -23.72
C GLU A 403 -17.56 1.08 -23.77
N THR A 404 -16.24 1.28 -23.88
CA THR A 404 -15.22 0.21 -23.98
C THR A 404 -14.74 -0.32 -22.62
N VAL A 405 -15.63 -0.29 -21.62
CA VAL A 405 -15.34 -0.59 -20.21
C VAL A 405 -15.66 -2.05 -19.83
N GLY A 406 -15.09 -2.51 -18.71
CA GLY A 406 -15.26 -3.87 -18.19
C GLY A 406 -14.88 -4.93 -19.22
N VAL A 407 -15.75 -5.91 -19.44
CA VAL A 407 -15.52 -6.97 -20.44
C VAL A 407 -15.49 -6.45 -21.88
N MET A 408 -15.93 -5.22 -22.17
CA MET A 408 -15.85 -4.66 -23.52
C MET A 408 -14.43 -4.22 -23.91
N ILE A 409 -13.48 -4.11 -22.97
CA ILE A 409 -12.09 -3.78 -23.30
C ILE A 409 -11.45 -4.78 -24.27
N PHE A 410 -11.80 -6.07 -24.16
CA PHE A 410 -11.34 -7.13 -25.06
C PHE A 410 -11.75 -6.93 -26.53
N SER A 411 -12.72 -6.03 -26.81
CA SER A 411 -13.07 -5.64 -28.19
C SER A 411 -12.07 -4.69 -28.86
N THR A 412 -11.15 -4.10 -28.07
CA THR A 412 -10.07 -3.22 -28.55
C THR A 412 -8.73 -3.95 -28.73
N ILE A 413 -8.65 -5.21 -28.26
CA ILE A 413 -7.41 -6.00 -28.22
C ILE A 413 -7.32 -6.91 -29.45
N GLU A 414 -6.21 -6.81 -30.19
CA GLU A 414 -5.95 -7.62 -31.39
C GLU A 414 -4.61 -8.37 -31.23
N PRO A 415 -4.64 -9.68 -30.90
CA PRO A 415 -3.44 -10.52 -30.86
C PRO A 415 -2.95 -10.88 -32.27
N GLU A 416 -1.65 -10.73 -32.51
CA GLU A 416 -0.99 -11.10 -33.78
C GLU A 416 -0.58 -12.59 -33.78
N ALA A 417 -1.54 -13.47 -33.47
CA ALA A 417 -1.32 -14.90 -33.30
C ALA A 417 -2.57 -15.73 -33.70
N PRO A 418 -2.42 -17.05 -33.98
CA PRO A 418 -3.54 -17.94 -34.25
C PRO A 418 -4.52 -18.05 -33.06
N ASP A 419 -5.77 -18.41 -33.33
CA ASP A 419 -6.75 -18.67 -32.27
C ASP A 419 -6.36 -19.93 -31.47
N LEU A 420 -6.34 -19.81 -30.13
CA LEU A 420 -5.97 -20.85 -29.18
C LEU A 420 -7.10 -21.88 -28.99
N ASP A 421 -6.73 -23.11 -28.66
CA ASP A 421 -7.70 -24.14 -28.27
C ASP A 421 -8.30 -23.83 -26.87
N PRO A 422 -9.62 -23.98 -26.66
CA PRO A 422 -10.25 -23.72 -25.36
C PRO A 422 -9.65 -24.50 -24.18
N ILE A 423 -9.08 -25.68 -24.40
CA ILE A 423 -8.41 -26.49 -23.37
C ILE A 423 -7.08 -25.85 -22.97
N GLU A 424 -6.31 -25.30 -23.91
CA GLU A 424 -5.10 -24.54 -23.60
C GLU A 424 -5.45 -23.29 -22.79
N VAL A 425 -6.50 -22.56 -23.20
CA VAL A 425 -6.96 -21.36 -22.48
C VAL A 425 -7.32 -21.68 -21.02
N GLU A 426 -8.03 -22.78 -20.77
CA GLU A 426 -8.34 -23.25 -19.41
C GLU A 426 -7.07 -23.62 -18.62
N GLN A 427 -6.14 -24.35 -19.22
CA GLN A 427 -4.88 -24.74 -18.57
C GLN A 427 -4.04 -23.52 -18.16
N LYS A 428 -3.93 -22.50 -19.02
CA LYS A 428 -3.25 -21.23 -18.72
C LYS A 428 -3.94 -20.47 -17.60
N CYS A 429 -5.28 -20.34 -17.66
CA CYS A 429 -6.06 -19.65 -16.63
C CYS A 429 -5.87 -20.30 -15.25
N GLU A 430 -5.91 -21.64 -15.17
CA GLU A 430 -5.69 -22.37 -13.92
C GLU A 430 -4.22 -22.39 -13.47
N GLN A 431 -3.25 -22.36 -14.39
CA GLN A 431 -1.83 -22.18 -14.05
C GLN A 431 -1.61 -20.85 -13.33
N PHE A 432 -2.14 -19.76 -13.88
CA PHE A 432 -2.05 -18.43 -13.29
C PHE A 432 -2.84 -18.33 -11.97
N SER A 433 -4.04 -18.90 -11.91
CA SER A 433 -4.86 -18.96 -10.69
C SER A 433 -4.16 -19.66 -9.52
N ARG A 434 -3.33 -20.67 -9.78
CA ARG A 434 -2.51 -21.33 -8.76
C ARG A 434 -1.27 -20.51 -8.40
N PHE A 435 -0.59 -19.94 -9.39
CA PHE A 435 0.60 -19.12 -9.17
C PHE A 435 0.31 -17.88 -8.31
N THR A 436 -0.71 -17.08 -8.65
CA THR A 436 -1.00 -15.83 -7.93
C THR A 436 -1.41 -16.10 -6.49
N LYS A 437 -2.21 -17.14 -6.23
CA LYS A 437 -2.58 -17.55 -4.88
C LYS A 437 -1.38 -17.99 -4.04
N ALA A 438 -0.46 -18.76 -4.61
CA ALA A 438 0.74 -19.21 -3.91
C ALA A 438 1.74 -18.06 -3.64
N MET A 439 1.85 -17.10 -4.56
CA MET A 439 2.66 -15.90 -4.35
C MET A 439 2.04 -14.99 -3.28
N ASP A 440 0.72 -14.83 -3.27
CA ASP A 440 -0.04 -14.07 -2.26
C ASP A 440 0.23 -14.58 -0.83
N ASP A 441 0.25 -15.91 -0.63
CA ASP A 441 0.60 -16.50 0.68
C ASP A 441 2.06 -16.22 1.07
N GLY A 442 3.01 -16.40 0.15
CA GLY A 442 4.44 -16.15 0.43
C GLY A 442 4.75 -14.66 0.70
N VAL A 443 4.08 -13.74 0.01
CA VAL A 443 4.17 -12.29 0.26
C VAL A 443 3.61 -11.93 1.64
N LYS A 444 2.49 -12.55 2.05
CA LYS A 444 1.93 -12.38 3.40
C LYS A 444 2.85 -12.94 4.50
N GLU A 445 3.53 -14.06 4.25
CA GLU A 445 4.53 -14.61 5.17
C GLU A 445 5.72 -13.65 5.35
N ILE A 446 6.29 -13.14 4.25
CA ILE A 446 7.37 -12.14 4.27
C ILE A 446 6.96 -10.88 5.04
N LEU A 447 5.76 -10.34 4.77
CA LEU A 447 5.23 -9.17 5.49
C LEU A 447 5.03 -9.43 6.99
N THR A 448 4.60 -10.64 7.37
CA THR A 448 4.40 -11.02 8.78
C THR A 448 5.74 -11.09 9.52
N VAL A 449 6.69 -11.88 9.00
CA VAL A 449 8.02 -12.04 9.61
C VAL A 449 8.79 -10.72 9.62
N GLY A 450 8.69 -9.93 8.55
CA GLY A 450 9.29 -8.60 8.48
C GLY A 450 8.69 -7.63 9.50
N GLN A 451 7.36 -7.62 9.68
CA GLN A 451 6.72 -6.76 10.69
C GLN A 451 7.06 -7.19 12.13
N GLU A 452 7.19 -8.49 12.41
CA GLU A 452 7.69 -9.00 13.69
C GLU A 452 9.15 -8.59 13.94
N HIS A 453 10.01 -8.75 12.93
CA HIS A 453 11.42 -8.37 13.01
C HIS A 453 11.59 -6.85 13.22
N TRP A 454 10.80 -6.02 12.52
CA TRP A 454 10.73 -4.57 12.75
C TRP A 454 10.37 -4.26 14.21
N LYS A 455 9.26 -4.82 14.71
CA LYS A 455 8.79 -4.61 16.10
C LYS A 455 9.83 -5.08 17.13
N ARG A 456 10.68 -6.07 16.80
CA ARG A 456 11.82 -6.49 17.61
C ARG A 456 12.99 -5.48 17.59
N CYS A 457 13.40 -5.02 16.41
CA CYS A 457 14.54 -4.11 16.24
C CYS A 457 14.24 -2.68 16.72
N THR A 458 13.01 -2.18 16.62
CA THR A 458 12.63 -0.86 17.17
C THR A 458 12.13 -0.91 18.63
N GLY A 459 12.09 -2.09 19.26
CA GLY A 459 11.41 -2.33 20.52
C GLY A 459 12.29 -2.90 21.64
N PRO A 460 12.28 -4.23 21.87
CA PRO A 460 13.07 -4.88 22.92
C PRO A 460 14.58 -4.93 22.64
N LEU A 461 15.01 -5.14 21.38
CA LEU A 461 16.42 -5.44 21.09
C LEU A 461 17.38 -4.26 21.41
N PRO A 462 17.08 -2.99 21.09
CA PRO A 462 17.87 -1.85 21.56
C PRO A 462 17.96 -1.77 23.09
N LYS A 463 16.89 -2.13 23.79
CA LYS A 463 16.83 -2.10 25.26
C LYS A 463 17.72 -3.17 25.90
N GLU A 464 17.99 -4.28 25.19
CA GLU A 464 18.99 -5.27 25.60
C GLU A 464 20.42 -4.69 25.48
N TYR A 465 20.77 -4.10 24.33
CA TYR A 465 22.07 -3.43 24.14
C TYR A 465 22.30 -2.28 25.15
N GLN A 466 21.31 -1.41 25.37
CA GLN A 466 21.37 -0.35 26.39
C GLN A 466 21.55 -0.89 27.81
N ARG A 467 20.93 -2.02 28.17
CA ARG A 467 21.11 -2.65 29.49
C ARG A 467 22.54 -3.17 29.68
N ILE A 468 23.15 -3.74 28.64
CA ILE A 468 24.55 -4.17 28.66
C ILE A 468 25.47 -2.95 28.79
N GLY A 469 25.24 -1.90 27.99
CA GLY A 469 26.02 -0.66 28.04
C GLY A 469 26.00 0.04 29.40
N LYS A 470 24.83 0.08 30.04
CA LYS A 470 24.67 0.61 31.41
C LYS A 470 25.28 -0.30 32.47
N ALA A 471 25.27 -1.62 32.29
CA ALA A 471 25.94 -2.54 33.23
C ALA A 471 27.46 -2.32 33.26
N PHE A 472 28.11 -2.08 32.12
CA PHE A 472 29.54 -1.77 32.06
C PHE A 472 29.86 -0.40 32.70
N GLN A 473 29.07 0.64 32.42
CA GLN A 473 29.24 1.98 33.03
C GLN A 473 29.02 1.96 34.56
N ASN A 474 28.02 1.20 35.04
CA ASN A 474 27.77 1.01 36.47
C ASN A 474 28.94 0.29 37.15
N LEU A 475 29.47 -0.78 36.56
CA LEU A 475 30.60 -1.52 37.14
C LEU A 475 31.89 -0.69 37.13
N SER A 476 32.14 0.08 36.06
CA SER A 476 33.23 1.06 36.03
C SER A 476 33.09 2.09 37.15
N SER A 477 31.89 2.64 37.37
CA SER A 477 31.61 3.59 38.46
C SER A 477 31.87 2.99 39.85
N VAL A 478 31.59 1.68 40.03
CA VAL A 478 31.91 0.95 41.27
C VAL A 478 33.42 0.78 41.45
N PHE A 479 34.17 0.46 40.39
CA PHE A 479 35.64 0.41 40.46
C PHE A 479 36.22 1.80 40.80
N THR A 480 35.84 2.85 40.09
CA THR A 480 36.24 4.24 40.38
C THR A 480 36.00 4.66 41.84
N SER A 481 34.98 4.10 42.51
CA SER A 481 34.69 4.37 43.92
C SER A 481 35.72 3.79 44.92
N SER A 482 36.64 2.92 44.47
CA SER A 482 37.73 2.41 45.29
C SER A 482 38.77 3.50 45.65
N GLY A 483 38.92 4.51 44.78
CA GLY A 483 39.94 5.55 44.89
C GLY A 483 41.36 5.10 44.49
N TYR A 484 41.55 3.86 44.03
CA TYR A 484 42.86 3.35 43.61
C TYR A 484 43.35 4.04 42.33
N GLN A 485 44.48 4.75 42.42
CA GLN A 485 44.97 5.61 41.33
C GLN A 485 45.52 4.84 40.11
N GLY A 486 45.59 3.50 40.16
CA GLY A 486 46.16 2.65 39.11
C GLY A 486 45.15 2.01 38.15
N GLU A 487 43.85 2.20 38.33
CA GLU A 487 42.81 1.53 37.52
C GLU A 487 42.09 2.41 36.48
N SER A 488 42.45 3.70 36.38
CA SER A 488 41.77 4.67 35.51
C SER A 488 41.64 4.22 34.04
N THR A 489 42.71 3.66 33.47
CA THR A 489 42.71 3.11 32.10
C THR A 489 41.65 2.01 31.90
N LEU A 490 41.42 1.17 32.92
CA LEU A 490 40.40 0.12 32.89
C LEU A 490 38.99 0.72 33.04
N THR A 491 38.79 1.66 33.96
CA THR A 491 37.48 2.30 34.17
C THR A 491 37.05 3.14 32.97
N ASP A 492 37.99 3.81 32.30
CA ASP A 492 37.72 4.60 31.10
C ASP A 492 37.37 3.69 29.92
N ALA A 493 38.14 2.62 29.69
CA ALA A 493 37.85 1.63 28.65
C ALA A 493 36.50 0.91 28.87
N MET A 494 36.16 0.56 30.12
CA MET A 494 34.85 -0.01 30.47
C MET A 494 33.69 0.99 30.27
N THR A 495 33.91 2.26 30.58
CA THR A 495 32.91 3.33 30.33
C THR A 495 32.70 3.52 28.83
N ALA A 496 33.78 3.54 28.04
CA ALA A 496 33.72 3.69 26.59
C ALA A 496 33.03 2.49 25.93
N ALA A 497 33.39 1.25 26.30
CA ALA A 497 32.68 0.05 25.86
C ALA A 497 31.19 0.09 26.21
N GLY A 498 30.85 0.59 27.40
CA GLY A 498 29.47 0.80 27.80
C GLY A 498 28.70 1.77 26.89
N LYS A 499 29.30 2.91 26.55
CA LYS A 499 28.74 3.87 25.58
C LYS A 499 28.62 3.29 24.18
N THR A 500 29.62 2.53 23.72
CA THR A 500 29.57 1.84 22.41
C THR A 500 28.38 0.89 22.32
N TYR A 501 28.00 0.21 23.40
CA TYR A 501 26.79 -0.62 23.43
C TYR A 501 25.49 0.21 23.40
N GLU A 502 25.48 1.44 23.89
CA GLU A 502 24.34 2.36 23.75
C GLU A 502 24.25 2.91 22.31
N GLU A 503 25.36 3.26 21.68
CA GLU A 503 25.41 3.64 20.25
C GLU A 503 24.94 2.51 19.32
N ILE A 504 25.33 1.26 19.61
CA ILE A 504 24.87 0.08 18.87
C ILE A 504 23.35 -0.10 19.03
N ALA A 505 22.77 0.23 20.19
CA ALA A 505 21.33 0.18 20.39
C ALA A 505 20.58 1.17 19.49
N GLU A 506 21.09 2.40 19.35
CA GLU A 506 20.53 3.41 18.46
C GLU A 506 20.65 2.98 16.99
N MET A 507 21.81 2.43 16.58
CA MET A 507 21.96 1.83 15.24
C MET A 507 20.94 0.73 14.96
N VAL A 508 20.70 -0.18 15.91
CA VAL A 508 19.72 -1.28 15.79
C VAL A 508 18.29 -0.75 15.69
N ALA A 509 17.95 0.32 16.41
CA ALA A 509 16.64 0.96 16.35
C ALA A 509 16.37 1.65 15.00
N GLU A 510 17.39 2.28 14.42
CA GLU A 510 17.28 3.02 13.15
C GLU A 510 17.41 2.15 11.91
N GLN A 511 18.10 1.00 11.98
CA GLN A 511 18.42 0.19 10.80
C GLN A 511 17.21 -0.21 9.93
N PRO A 512 16.04 -0.64 10.47
CA PRO A 512 14.90 -1.05 9.65
C PRO A 512 14.42 0.00 8.64
N ARG A 513 14.66 1.30 8.91
CA ARG A 513 14.31 2.40 7.98
C ARG A 513 15.20 2.46 6.73
N LYS A 514 16.33 1.75 6.70
CA LYS A 514 17.31 1.73 5.59
C LYS A 514 17.18 0.53 4.67
N ASP A 515 16.72 -0.61 5.19
CA ASP A 515 16.70 -1.89 4.47
C ASP A 515 15.31 -2.54 4.45
N LEU A 516 14.79 -2.86 5.63
CA LEU A 516 13.54 -3.59 5.80
C LEU A 516 12.33 -2.78 5.31
N HIS A 517 12.39 -1.44 5.39
CA HIS A 517 11.35 -0.55 4.88
C HIS A 517 11.06 -0.79 3.40
N PHE A 518 12.09 -0.77 2.56
CA PHE A 518 11.96 -0.96 1.12
C PHE A 518 11.46 -2.38 0.81
N LEU A 519 11.96 -3.39 1.53
CA LEU A 519 11.47 -4.77 1.40
C LEU A 519 9.98 -4.91 1.78
N MET A 520 9.52 -4.25 2.84
CA MET A 520 8.12 -4.27 3.26
C MET A 520 7.22 -3.52 2.28
N GLU A 521 7.60 -2.32 1.82
CA GLU A 521 6.77 -1.56 0.88
C GLU A 521 6.70 -2.22 -0.51
N THR A 522 7.79 -2.83 -1.01
CA THR A 522 7.72 -3.67 -2.22
C THR A 522 6.76 -4.85 -2.04
N ASN A 523 6.80 -5.55 -0.91
CA ASN A 523 5.86 -6.65 -0.66
C ASN A 523 4.41 -6.16 -0.43
N ASN A 524 4.19 -4.96 0.13
CA ASN A 524 2.88 -4.34 0.24
C ASN A 524 2.31 -3.98 -1.14
N GLU A 525 3.12 -3.47 -2.07
CA GLU A 525 2.70 -3.23 -3.45
C GLU A 525 2.33 -4.54 -4.17
N TYR A 526 3.18 -5.57 -4.06
CA TYR A 526 2.90 -6.88 -4.65
C TYR A 526 1.67 -7.55 -4.05
N LYS A 527 1.43 -7.42 -2.74
CA LYS A 527 0.16 -7.82 -2.08
C LYS A 527 -1.04 -7.09 -2.67
N GLY A 528 -0.93 -5.79 -2.97
CA GLY A 528 -1.95 -5.00 -3.65
C GLY A 528 -2.28 -5.55 -5.03
N LEU A 529 -1.27 -5.73 -5.90
CA LEU A 529 -1.40 -6.31 -7.23
C LEU A 529 -1.98 -7.73 -7.21
N LEU A 530 -1.52 -8.58 -6.27
CA LEU A 530 -1.99 -9.94 -6.10
C LEU A 530 -3.45 -10.02 -5.61
N GLY A 531 -3.91 -9.03 -4.85
CA GLY A 531 -5.30 -8.90 -4.41
C GLY A 531 -6.30 -8.64 -5.56
N CYS A 532 -5.84 -8.10 -6.69
CA CYS A 532 -6.70 -7.83 -7.86
C CYS A 532 -6.93 -9.07 -8.75
N PHE A 533 -5.92 -9.95 -8.86
CA PHE A 533 -5.98 -11.11 -9.77
C PHE A 533 -7.18 -12.05 -9.57
N PRO A 534 -7.71 -12.32 -8.37
CA PRO A 534 -8.90 -13.16 -8.19
C PRO A 534 -10.13 -12.69 -8.99
N ASP A 535 -10.39 -11.38 -9.03
CA ASP A 535 -11.52 -10.81 -9.77
C ASP A 535 -11.29 -10.87 -11.29
N THR A 536 -10.10 -10.47 -11.75
CA THR A 536 -9.70 -10.58 -13.16
C THR A 536 -9.78 -12.03 -13.65
N ILE A 537 -9.23 -12.99 -12.89
CA ILE A 537 -9.26 -14.41 -13.24
C ILE A 537 -10.69 -14.98 -13.20
N ALA A 538 -11.55 -14.53 -12.28
CA ALA A 538 -12.96 -14.96 -12.24
C ALA A 538 -13.73 -14.58 -13.52
N VAL A 539 -13.48 -13.39 -14.10
CA VAL A 539 -14.04 -12.98 -15.40
C VAL A 539 -13.62 -13.94 -16.52
N HIS A 540 -12.37 -14.40 -16.52
CA HIS A 540 -11.85 -15.31 -17.54
C HIS A 540 -12.40 -16.73 -17.36
N LYS A 541 -12.43 -17.26 -16.13
CA LYS A 541 -13.06 -18.57 -15.83
C LYS A 541 -14.54 -18.60 -16.22
N ALA A 542 -15.29 -17.53 -15.95
CA ALA A 542 -16.68 -17.41 -16.37
C ALA A 542 -16.84 -17.38 -17.91
N GLY A 543 -15.88 -16.78 -18.64
CA GLY A 543 -15.87 -16.78 -20.10
C GLY A 543 -15.57 -18.17 -20.69
N ILE A 544 -14.60 -18.87 -20.13
CA ILE A 544 -14.22 -20.24 -20.48
C ILE A 544 -15.41 -21.19 -20.29
N GLU A 545 -16.06 -21.15 -19.11
CA GLU A 545 -17.22 -21.99 -18.82
C GLU A 545 -18.38 -21.72 -19.80
N LYS A 546 -18.56 -20.47 -20.23
CA LYS A 546 -19.56 -20.13 -21.24
C LYS A 546 -19.28 -20.73 -22.62
N VAL A 547 -18.01 -20.88 -23.00
CA VAL A 547 -17.63 -21.60 -24.23
C VAL A 547 -17.89 -23.10 -24.11
N LYS A 548 -17.68 -23.70 -22.93
CA LYS A 548 -18.07 -25.11 -22.66
C LYS A 548 -19.58 -25.32 -22.73
N GLU A 549 -20.38 -24.39 -22.23
CA GLU A 549 -21.85 -24.41 -22.41
C GLU A 549 -22.26 -24.29 -23.90
N GLY A 550 -21.37 -23.89 -24.79
CA GLY A 550 -21.65 -23.58 -26.20
C GLY A 550 -22.40 -24.68 -26.97
N ASP A 551 -22.03 -25.95 -26.82
CA ASP A 551 -22.74 -27.05 -27.50
C ASP A 551 -24.18 -27.25 -26.98
N LYS A 552 -24.38 -27.09 -25.67
CA LYS A 552 -25.70 -27.12 -25.02
C LYS A 552 -26.55 -25.91 -25.43
N LEU A 553 -25.94 -24.74 -25.65
CA LEU A 553 -26.61 -23.54 -26.16
C LEU A 553 -26.99 -23.67 -27.65
N VAL A 554 -26.15 -24.29 -28.47
CA VAL A 554 -26.48 -24.62 -29.87
C VAL A 554 -27.59 -25.67 -29.93
N ALA A 555 -27.48 -26.76 -29.16
CA ALA A 555 -28.49 -27.83 -29.12
C ALA A 555 -29.87 -27.37 -28.57
N THR A 556 -29.90 -26.27 -27.81
CA THR A 556 -31.15 -25.63 -27.34
C THR A 556 -31.57 -24.42 -28.17
N SER A 557 -30.96 -24.22 -29.35
CA SER A 557 -31.23 -23.11 -30.29
C SER A 557 -31.13 -21.70 -29.68
N LYS A 558 -30.32 -21.55 -28.62
CA LYS A 558 -30.07 -20.27 -27.94
C LYS A 558 -29.00 -19.44 -28.63
N ILE A 559 -28.04 -20.10 -29.29
CA ILE A 559 -27.01 -19.49 -30.13
C ILE A 559 -26.85 -20.32 -31.41
N THR A 560 -26.33 -19.71 -32.47
CA THR A 560 -25.93 -20.40 -33.70
C THR A 560 -24.56 -21.08 -33.57
N PRO A 561 -24.24 -22.09 -34.41
CA PRO A 561 -22.88 -22.64 -34.49
C PRO A 561 -21.81 -21.58 -34.79
N GLN A 562 -22.15 -20.55 -35.58
CA GLN A 562 -21.24 -19.46 -35.91
C GLN A 562 -20.97 -18.54 -34.70
N GLU A 563 -21.98 -18.29 -33.86
CA GLU A 563 -21.79 -17.60 -32.59
C GLU A 563 -20.91 -18.43 -31.63
N LYS A 564 -21.07 -19.75 -31.56
CA LYS A 564 -20.17 -20.63 -30.77
C LYS A 564 -18.70 -20.48 -31.20
N VAL A 565 -18.41 -20.53 -32.51
CA VAL A 565 -17.04 -20.31 -33.03
C VAL A 565 -16.52 -18.92 -32.68
N THR A 566 -17.40 -17.91 -32.73
CA THR A 566 -17.06 -16.52 -32.36
C THR A 566 -16.75 -16.39 -30.86
N MET A 567 -17.48 -17.08 -29.98
CA MET A 567 -17.21 -17.11 -28.54
C MET A 567 -15.84 -17.75 -28.24
N ALA A 568 -15.49 -18.86 -28.91
CA ALA A 568 -14.19 -19.51 -28.74
C ALA A 568 -13.03 -18.58 -29.12
N LYS A 569 -13.12 -17.91 -30.29
CA LYS A 569 -12.16 -16.88 -30.72
C LYS A 569 -12.05 -15.74 -29.70
N ARG A 570 -13.16 -15.27 -29.14
CA ARG A 570 -13.17 -14.20 -28.13
C ARG A 570 -12.52 -14.62 -26.81
N VAL A 571 -12.72 -15.88 -26.37
CA VAL A 571 -12.00 -16.46 -25.22
C VAL A 571 -10.49 -16.62 -25.51
N SER A 572 -10.08 -16.87 -26.77
CA SER A 572 -8.67 -16.79 -27.15
C SER A 572 -8.10 -15.38 -26.97
N THR A 573 -8.81 -14.31 -27.37
CA THR A 573 -8.38 -12.92 -27.12
C THR A 573 -8.22 -12.64 -25.62
N MET A 574 -9.16 -13.12 -24.78
CA MET A 574 -9.05 -13.01 -23.32
C MET A 574 -7.81 -13.74 -22.80
N SER A 575 -7.53 -14.97 -23.29
CA SER A 575 -6.33 -15.72 -22.92
C SER A 575 -5.03 -15.02 -23.28
N TYR A 576 -4.93 -14.48 -24.51
CA TYR A 576 -3.77 -13.70 -24.93
C TYR A 576 -3.57 -12.47 -24.04
N THR A 577 -4.66 -11.80 -23.66
CA THR A 577 -4.64 -10.67 -22.73
C THR A 577 -4.07 -11.07 -21.36
N LEU A 578 -4.57 -12.15 -20.76
CA LEU A 578 -4.10 -12.62 -19.45
C LEU A 578 -2.65 -13.14 -19.49
N GLN A 579 -2.22 -13.72 -20.62
CA GLN A 579 -0.82 -14.14 -20.82
C GLN A 579 0.12 -12.94 -20.97
N ALA A 580 -0.25 -11.94 -21.77
CA ALA A 580 0.51 -10.69 -21.91
C ALA A 580 0.64 -9.97 -20.57
N GLU A 581 -0.43 -9.93 -19.78
CA GLU A 581 -0.44 -9.32 -18.46
C GLU A 581 0.38 -10.10 -17.42
N MET A 582 0.28 -11.43 -17.40
CA MET A 582 1.13 -12.23 -16.50
C MET A 582 2.61 -12.11 -16.87
N ASN A 583 2.95 -11.98 -18.15
CA ASN A 583 4.32 -11.71 -18.60
C ASN A 583 4.79 -10.29 -18.22
N HIS A 584 3.92 -9.28 -18.26
CA HIS A 584 4.22 -7.95 -17.72
C HIS A 584 4.49 -8.02 -16.21
N PHE A 585 3.59 -8.65 -15.45
CA PHE A 585 3.74 -8.88 -14.00
C PHE A 585 5.03 -9.66 -13.66
N HIS A 586 5.36 -10.71 -14.42
CA HIS A 586 6.58 -11.49 -14.24
C HIS A 586 7.85 -10.68 -14.51
N SER A 587 7.88 -9.88 -15.59
CA SER A 587 9.02 -9.03 -15.93
C SER A 587 9.31 -8.02 -14.81
N ASN A 588 8.29 -7.27 -14.39
CA ASN A 588 8.37 -6.34 -13.25
C ASN A 588 8.82 -7.08 -11.98
N ARG A 589 8.20 -8.22 -11.64
CA ARG A 589 8.50 -9.00 -10.43
C ARG A 589 9.96 -9.45 -10.38
N ILE A 590 10.54 -9.86 -11.50
CA ILE A 590 11.95 -10.27 -11.55
C ILE A 590 12.86 -9.05 -11.31
N TYR A 591 12.55 -7.90 -11.89
CA TYR A 591 13.31 -6.67 -11.71
C TYR A 591 13.22 -6.14 -10.26
N ASP A 592 12.00 -5.92 -9.75
CA ASP A 592 11.77 -5.27 -8.46
C ASP A 592 12.27 -6.13 -7.29
N TYR A 593 12.02 -7.46 -7.30
CA TYR A 593 12.56 -8.35 -6.26
C TYR A 593 14.09 -8.46 -6.30
N ASN A 594 14.71 -8.42 -7.49
CA ASN A 594 16.17 -8.43 -7.60
C ASN A 594 16.76 -7.14 -7.00
N ARG A 595 16.22 -5.96 -7.37
CA ARG A 595 16.72 -4.68 -6.86
C ARG A 595 16.52 -4.52 -5.35
N VAL A 596 15.38 -4.91 -4.79
CA VAL A 596 15.13 -4.76 -3.34
C VAL A 596 15.94 -5.77 -2.51
N MET A 597 16.16 -6.99 -3.01
CA MET A 597 17.00 -7.97 -2.31
C MET A 597 18.49 -7.62 -2.36
N GLN A 598 18.97 -7.01 -3.45
CA GLN A 598 20.32 -6.42 -3.48
C GLN A 598 20.46 -5.34 -2.40
N LEU A 599 19.57 -4.34 -2.40
CA LEU A 599 19.57 -3.24 -1.42
C LEU A 599 19.53 -3.75 0.03
N TYR A 600 18.61 -4.68 0.33
CA TYR A 600 18.45 -5.25 1.66
C TYR A 600 19.72 -5.96 2.15
N LEU A 601 20.35 -6.79 1.30
CA LEU A 601 21.56 -7.52 1.67
C LEU A 601 22.79 -6.60 1.76
N GLU A 602 22.88 -5.56 0.93
CA GLU A 602 23.96 -4.59 0.94
C GLU A 602 23.94 -3.73 2.22
N GLU A 603 22.77 -3.20 2.59
CA GLU A 603 22.61 -2.41 3.82
C GLU A 603 22.76 -3.26 5.09
N GLN A 604 22.28 -4.51 5.08
CA GLN A 604 22.56 -5.46 6.18
C GLN A 604 24.06 -5.75 6.33
N ALA A 605 24.81 -5.91 5.22
CA ALA A 605 26.26 -6.10 5.28
C ALA A 605 26.97 -4.88 5.90
N LYS A 606 26.70 -3.67 5.37
CA LYS A 606 27.22 -2.39 5.91
C LYS A 606 26.90 -2.23 7.41
N PHE A 607 25.70 -2.60 7.84
CA PHE A 607 25.26 -2.54 9.24
C PHE A 607 26.11 -3.42 10.15
N TYR A 608 26.27 -4.71 9.83
CA TYR A 608 27.08 -5.62 10.65
C TYR A 608 28.58 -5.27 10.61
N GLU A 609 29.10 -4.79 9.49
CA GLU A 609 30.48 -4.29 9.38
C GLU A 609 30.71 -3.05 10.28
N THR A 610 29.75 -2.12 10.31
CA THR A 610 29.81 -0.92 11.16
C THR A 610 29.73 -1.25 12.65
N ILE A 611 28.87 -2.19 13.05
CA ILE A 611 28.82 -2.71 14.43
C ILE A 611 30.16 -3.38 14.80
N ALA A 612 30.71 -4.21 13.90
CA ALA A 612 31.98 -4.87 14.14
C ALA A 612 33.15 -3.86 14.27
N GLU A 613 33.14 -2.77 13.51
CA GLU A 613 34.12 -1.69 13.66
C GLU A 613 33.97 -0.93 14.97
N LYS A 614 32.76 -0.56 15.39
CA LYS A 614 32.53 0.03 16.73
C LYS A 614 33.05 -0.87 17.85
N LEU A 615 32.82 -2.17 17.77
CA LEU A 615 33.33 -3.14 18.74
C LEU A 615 34.88 -3.27 18.71
N ARG A 616 35.52 -3.16 17.53
CA ARG A 616 37.00 -3.08 17.43
C ARG A 616 37.54 -1.81 18.09
N GLN A 617 36.89 -0.67 17.88
CA GLN A 617 37.27 0.60 18.48
C GLN A 617 37.18 0.54 20.01
N ALA A 618 36.07 0.05 20.57
CA ALA A 618 35.94 -0.19 22.01
C ALA A 618 36.99 -1.17 22.56
N HIS A 619 37.23 -2.28 21.87
CA HIS A 619 38.25 -3.27 22.26
C HIS A 619 39.65 -2.66 22.30
N SER A 620 39.99 -1.77 21.36
CA SER A 620 41.32 -1.14 21.28
C SER A 620 41.71 -0.28 22.49
N GLN A 621 40.75 0.11 23.33
CA GLN A 621 40.99 0.87 24.56
C GLN A 621 41.46 0.01 25.73
N PHE A 622 41.28 -1.32 25.67
CA PHE A 622 41.79 -2.24 26.66
C PHE A 622 43.24 -2.60 26.35
N THR A 623 44.18 -2.00 27.08
CA THR A 623 45.60 -2.40 27.03
C THR A 623 45.77 -3.88 27.39
N THR A 624 46.48 -4.62 26.56
CA THR A 624 46.98 -5.96 26.90
C THR A 624 47.98 -5.85 28.05
N MET A 625 47.83 -6.70 29.07
CA MET A 625 48.70 -6.78 30.24
C MET A 625 49.66 -7.97 30.17
#